data_AF-A0A5Y3Q352-F1
#
_entry.id   AF-A0A5Y3Q352-F1
#
_cell.length_a   1.000
_cell.length_b   1.000
_cell.length_c   1.000
_cell.angle_alpha   90.00
_cell.angle_beta   90.00
_cell.angle_gamma   90.00
#
_symmetry.space_group_name_H-M   'P 1'
#
loop_
_entity.id
_entity.type
_entity.pdbx_description
1 polymer ?
#
loop_
_entity_poly.entity_id
_entity_poly.type
_entity_poly.pdbx_seq_one_letter_code
_entity_poly.pdbx_strand_id
1 'polypeptide(L)'
;MSDEENKIVQLVHPDADEKQLLNVQIENEKTYRQKRCPHPRTFVDESQRIFYCSVCNAELDPFEYLLKCARDARHVVTEIETLRQRAGELRTSVANLEREEKNAKARLRSARTAILYAENDLKNVEQGVKK
;
A
#
# COMPACT_ATOMS: atom_id res chain seq x y z
N MET A 1 -14.30 -22.32 -53.87
CA MET A 1 -12.96 -22.77 -53.42
C MET A 1 -12.03 -21.64 -53.84
N SER A 2 -12.09 -20.51 -53.15
CA SER A 2 -11.29 -20.11 -51.96
C SER A 2 -9.98 -19.43 -52.38
N ASP A 3 -10.11 -18.16 -52.81
CA ASP A 3 -9.02 -17.22 -53.09
C ASP A 3 -8.34 -16.71 -51.80
N GLU A 4 -8.05 -17.62 -50.86
CA GLU A 4 -7.42 -17.27 -49.57
C GLU A 4 -6.02 -17.85 -49.38
N GLU A 5 -5.49 -18.67 -50.30
CA GLU A 5 -4.30 -19.49 -49.99
C GLU A 5 -2.95 -18.83 -50.24
N ASN A 6 -2.85 -17.64 -50.85
CA ASN A 6 -1.55 -17.05 -51.23
C ASN A 6 -1.27 -15.67 -50.62
N LYS A 7 -1.45 -15.51 -49.31
CA LYS A 7 -0.83 -14.41 -48.54
C LYS A 7 0.27 -14.93 -47.62
N ILE A 8 1.13 -15.80 -48.15
CA ILE A 8 2.34 -16.23 -47.45
C ILE A 8 3.39 -15.15 -47.66
N VAL A 9 3.57 -14.28 -46.67
CA VAL A 9 4.73 -13.37 -46.64
C VAL A 9 5.94 -14.23 -46.28
N GLN A 10 6.80 -14.52 -47.26
CA GLN A 10 8.11 -15.08 -46.97
C GLN A 10 8.89 -14.07 -46.13
N LEU A 11 9.15 -14.41 -44.88
CA LEU A 11 10.09 -13.69 -44.03
C LEU A 11 11.49 -13.96 -44.60
N VAL A 12 11.95 -13.08 -45.49
CA VAL A 12 13.32 -13.09 -45.98
C VAL A 12 14.21 -12.72 -44.81
N HIS A 13 15.08 -13.65 -44.40
CA HIS A 13 16.12 -13.31 -43.44
C HIS A 13 17.13 -12.40 -44.14
N PRO A 14 17.35 -11.18 -43.66
CA PRO A 14 18.29 -10.28 -44.30
C PRO A 14 19.69 -10.87 -44.24
N ASP A 15 20.41 -10.80 -45.36
CA ASP A 15 21.80 -11.24 -45.45
C ASP A 15 22.67 -10.41 -44.48
N ALA A 16 23.81 -10.97 -44.04
CA ALA A 16 24.64 -10.36 -43.00
C ALA A 16 25.09 -8.91 -43.33
N ASP A 17 25.23 -8.59 -44.61
CA ASP A 17 25.61 -7.27 -45.12
C ASP A 17 24.44 -6.27 -45.16
N GLU A 18 23.18 -6.74 -45.15
CA GLU A 18 21.99 -5.88 -45.16
C GLU A 18 21.76 -5.16 -43.82
N LYS A 19 22.41 -5.63 -42.73
CA LYS A 19 22.41 -4.93 -41.43
C LYS A 19 23.03 -3.52 -41.52
N GLN A 20 23.92 -3.29 -42.49
CA GLN A 20 24.55 -1.98 -42.73
C GLN A 20 23.65 -1.01 -43.49
N LEU A 21 22.50 -1.46 -44.01
CA LEU A 21 21.51 -0.62 -44.70
C LEU A 21 20.57 0.11 -43.71
N LEU A 22 20.67 -0.15 -42.41
CA LEU A 22 19.88 0.54 -41.41
C LEU A 22 20.41 1.96 -41.21
N ASN A 23 19.59 2.95 -41.56
CA ASN A 23 19.86 4.38 -41.32
C ASN A 23 19.94 4.75 -39.83
N VAL A 24 19.59 3.83 -38.93
CA VAL A 24 19.58 4.03 -37.48
C VAL A 24 20.39 2.90 -36.85
N GLN A 25 21.46 3.27 -36.16
CA GLN A 25 22.28 2.36 -35.37
C GLN A 25 22.05 2.65 -33.88
N ILE A 26 21.93 1.59 -33.09
CA ILE A 26 21.80 1.70 -31.64
C ILE A 26 23.22 1.67 -31.07
N GLU A 27 23.64 2.77 -30.46
CA GLU A 27 24.85 2.81 -29.64
C GLU A 27 24.50 2.64 -28.16
N ASN A 28 25.40 2.02 -27.40
CA ASN A 28 25.33 1.90 -25.94
C ASN A 28 24.02 1.27 -25.41
N GLU A 29 23.65 0.09 -25.91
CA GLU A 29 22.44 -0.59 -25.47
C GLU A 29 22.44 -0.84 -23.96
N LYS A 30 21.36 -0.40 -23.29
CA LYS A 30 21.23 -0.50 -21.83
C LYS A 30 21.21 -1.96 -21.38
N THR A 31 22.06 -2.27 -20.42
CA THR A 31 22.03 -3.54 -19.67
C THR A 31 20.71 -3.67 -18.91
N TYR A 32 20.28 -4.89 -18.63
CA TYR A 32 19.08 -5.16 -17.81
C TYR A 32 19.02 -4.35 -16.50
N ARG A 33 20.16 -4.24 -15.80
CA ARG A 33 20.26 -3.44 -14.56
C ARG A 33 20.10 -1.93 -14.80
N GLN A 34 20.60 -1.41 -15.93
CA GLN A 34 20.45 -0.01 -16.30
C GLN A 34 19.00 0.32 -16.70
N LYS A 35 18.28 -0.64 -17.27
CA LYS A 35 16.84 -0.53 -17.57
C LYS A 35 15.96 -0.47 -16.30
N ARG A 36 16.47 -0.95 -15.17
CA ARG A 36 15.73 -1.00 -13.88
C ARG A 36 16.55 -0.42 -12.76
N CYS A 37 16.58 0.91 -12.68
CA CYS A 37 17.19 1.61 -11.56
C CYS A 37 16.20 1.75 -10.39
N PRO A 38 16.52 1.24 -9.18
CA PRO A 38 15.67 1.42 -8.00
C PRO A 38 15.94 2.72 -7.23
N HIS A 39 17.02 3.44 -7.55
CA HIS A 39 17.48 4.56 -6.73
C HIS A 39 16.62 5.81 -6.91
N PRO A 40 16.34 6.57 -5.83
CA PRO A 40 15.53 7.78 -5.88
C PRO A 40 16.32 9.03 -6.34
N ARG A 41 17.66 8.99 -6.30
CA ARG A 41 18.51 10.15 -6.56
C ARG A 41 18.84 10.29 -8.05
N THR A 42 18.05 11.08 -8.75
CA THR A 42 18.14 11.34 -10.19
C THR A 42 18.57 12.79 -10.48
N PHE A 43 19.19 13.00 -11.64
CA PHE A 43 19.70 14.29 -12.10
C PHE A 43 19.35 14.52 -13.56
N VAL A 44 19.12 15.78 -13.91
CA VAL A 44 18.90 16.24 -15.28
C VAL A 44 20.13 17.03 -15.70
N ASP A 45 20.78 16.62 -16.78
CA ASP A 45 21.78 17.41 -17.49
C ASP A 45 21.08 18.19 -18.61
N GLU A 46 21.01 19.51 -18.48
CA GLU A 46 20.40 20.39 -19.47
C GLU A 46 21.23 20.48 -20.76
N SER A 47 22.55 20.44 -20.65
CA SER A 47 23.46 20.59 -21.79
C SER A 47 23.41 19.37 -22.70
N GLN A 48 23.44 18.18 -22.10
CA GLN A 48 23.40 16.92 -22.84
C GLN A 48 21.97 16.42 -23.06
N ARG A 49 20.98 17.02 -22.38
CA ARG A 49 19.57 16.58 -22.34
C ARG A 49 19.42 15.14 -21.85
N ILE A 50 20.24 14.74 -20.89
CA ILE A 50 20.28 13.39 -20.33
C ILE A 50 19.65 13.41 -18.95
N PHE A 51 18.81 12.42 -18.66
CA PHE A 51 18.30 12.17 -17.33
C PHE A 51 18.96 10.90 -16.78
N TYR A 52 19.60 10.95 -15.62
CA TYR A 52 20.38 9.81 -15.12
C TYR A 52 20.35 9.67 -13.60
N CYS A 53 20.71 8.48 -13.13
CA CYS A 53 20.85 8.18 -11.71
C CYS A 53 22.26 8.47 -11.21
N SER A 54 22.42 9.23 -10.13
CA SER A 54 23.75 9.49 -9.54
C SER A 54 24.44 8.29 -8.90
N VAL A 55 23.71 7.23 -8.54
CA VAL A 55 24.26 6.07 -7.83
C VAL A 55 24.81 5.03 -8.79
N CYS A 56 24.05 4.70 -9.84
CA CYS A 56 24.45 3.69 -10.82
C CYS A 56 24.81 4.26 -12.19
N ASN A 57 24.74 5.58 -12.35
CA ASN A 57 25.00 6.30 -13.59
C ASN A 57 24.16 5.80 -14.79
N ALA A 58 23.04 5.13 -14.52
CA ALA A 58 22.14 4.67 -15.55
C ALA A 58 21.33 5.85 -16.07
N GLU A 59 21.31 6.02 -17.38
CA GLU A 59 20.39 6.94 -18.05
C GLU A 59 18.96 6.40 -17.93
N LEU A 60 18.06 7.26 -17.48
CA LEU A 60 16.68 6.97 -17.17
C LEU A 60 15.78 7.61 -18.22
N ASP A 61 14.64 6.98 -18.49
CA ASP A 61 13.60 7.62 -19.27
C ASP A 61 12.83 8.65 -18.41
N PRO A 62 12.73 9.93 -18.83
CA PRO A 62 12.05 10.95 -18.05
C PRO A 62 10.56 10.70 -17.85
N PHE A 63 9.86 10.17 -18.85
CA PHE A 63 8.41 9.94 -18.77
C PHE A 63 8.08 8.77 -17.83
N GLU A 64 8.83 7.69 -17.89
CA GLU A 64 8.72 6.57 -16.94
C GLU A 64 8.96 7.03 -15.50
N TYR A 65 9.97 7.88 -15.28
CA TYR A 65 10.24 8.43 -13.95
C TYR A 65 9.09 9.34 -13.46
N LEU A 66 8.59 10.24 -14.32
CA LEU A 66 7.46 11.10 -13.99
C LEU A 66 6.20 10.28 -13.67
N LEU A 67 5.95 9.23 -14.44
CA LEU A 67 4.81 8.34 -14.23
C LEU A 67 4.94 7.57 -12.90
N LYS A 68 6.14 7.12 -12.55
CA LYS A 68 6.44 6.54 -11.24
C LYS A 68 6.15 7.53 -10.12
N CYS A 69 6.70 8.75 -10.20
CA CYS A 69 6.45 9.81 -9.21
C CYS A 69 4.95 10.09 -9.04
N ALA A 70 4.18 10.15 -10.13
CA ALA A 70 2.74 10.38 -10.08
C ALA A 70 1.98 9.22 -9.40
N ARG A 71 2.39 7.97 -9.67
CA ARG A 71 1.83 6.77 -9.01
C ARG A 71 2.15 6.76 -7.52
N ASP A 72 3.40 7.04 -7.16
CA ASP A 72 3.87 7.08 -5.77
C ASP A 72 3.13 8.18 -4.99
N ALA A 73 3.01 9.38 -5.56
CA ALA A 73 2.26 10.48 -4.95
C ALA A 73 0.78 10.12 -4.73
N ARG A 74 0.12 9.51 -5.73
CA ARG A 74 -1.26 9.02 -5.60
C ARG A 74 -1.36 8.00 -4.47
N HIS A 75 -0.43 7.05 -4.41
CA HIS A 75 -0.44 6.01 -3.39
C HIS A 75 -0.34 6.61 -1.98
N VAL A 76 0.59 7.54 -1.76
CA VAL A 76 0.76 8.23 -0.47
C VAL A 76 -0.52 8.95 -0.04
N VAL A 77 -1.17 9.66 -0.96
CA VAL A 77 -2.46 10.34 -0.66
C VAL A 77 -3.52 9.34 -0.24
N THR A 78 -3.71 8.27 -1.02
CA THR A 78 -4.69 7.22 -0.69
C THR A 78 -4.37 6.55 0.64
N GLU A 79 -3.09 6.30 0.94
CA GLU A 79 -2.68 5.68 2.20
C GLU A 79 -2.99 6.59 3.40
N ILE A 80 -2.69 7.89 3.31
CA ILE A 80 -3.04 8.88 4.33
C ILE A 80 -4.55 8.90 4.61
N GLU A 81 -5.39 8.85 3.57
CA GLU A 81 -6.84 8.80 3.72
C GLU A 81 -7.28 7.55 4.48
N THR A 82 -6.76 6.37 4.10
CA THR A 82 -7.08 5.11 4.79
C THR A 82 -6.62 5.11 6.25
N LEU A 83 -5.45 5.68 6.54
CA LEU A 83 -4.94 5.80 7.91
C LEU A 83 -5.79 6.73 8.76
N ARG A 84 -6.26 7.85 8.20
CA ARG A 84 -7.19 8.76 8.88
C ARG A 84 -8.53 8.08 9.18
N GLN A 85 -9.06 7.32 8.23
CA GLN A 85 -10.28 6.54 8.44
C GLN A 85 -10.10 5.54 9.59
N ARG A 86 -9.05 4.71 9.54
CA ARG A 86 -8.75 3.73 10.59
C ARG A 86 -8.56 4.38 11.96
N ALA A 87 -7.88 5.54 12.02
CA ALA A 87 -7.73 6.28 13.25
C ALA A 87 -9.08 6.78 13.79
N GLY A 88 -10.01 7.17 12.92
CA GLY A 88 -11.39 7.50 13.28
C GLY A 88 -12.15 6.31 13.86
N GLU A 89 -12.10 5.16 13.19
CA GLU A 89 -12.73 3.90 13.62
C GLU A 89 -12.18 3.41 14.98
N LEU A 90 -10.87 3.53 15.19
CA LEU A 90 -10.26 3.16 16.46
C LEU A 90 -10.70 4.09 17.59
N ARG A 91 -10.82 5.41 17.34
CA ARG A 91 -11.32 6.36 18.35
C ARG A 91 -12.76 6.05 18.76
N THR A 92 -13.63 5.74 17.80
CA THR A 92 -15.02 5.38 18.11
C THR A 92 -15.11 4.05 18.84
N SER A 93 -14.30 3.07 18.45
CA SER A 93 -14.19 1.78 19.14
C SER A 93 -13.75 1.94 20.59
N VAL A 94 -12.68 2.69 20.85
CA VAL A 94 -12.20 2.98 22.21
C VAL A 94 -13.26 3.69 23.04
N ALA A 95 -13.91 4.72 22.49
CA ALA A 95 -14.97 5.44 23.20
C ALA A 95 -16.16 4.53 23.56
N ASN A 96 -16.48 3.55 22.72
CA ASN A 96 -17.52 2.57 23.01
C ASN A 96 -17.08 1.60 24.12
N LEU A 97 -15.86 1.07 24.04
CA LEU A 97 -15.30 0.18 25.07
C LEU A 97 -15.24 0.88 26.44
N GLU A 98 -14.84 2.15 26.50
CA GLU A 98 -14.84 2.92 27.75
C GLU A 98 -16.25 3.06 28.35
N ARG A 99 -17.28 3.22 27.51
CA ARG A 99 -18.68 3.26 27.98
C ARG A 99 -19.11 1.89 28.50
N GLU A 100 -18.77 0.83 27.78
CA GLU A 100 -19.08 -0.54 28.20
C GLU A 100 -18.40 -0.89 29.53
N GLU A 101 -17.14 -0.51 29.71
CA GLU A 101 -16.40 -0.68 30.97
C GLU A 101 -17.09 0.07 32.12
N LYS A 102 -17.45 1.35 31.91
CA LYS A 102 -18.17 2.15 32.91
C LYS A 102 -19.50 1.50 33.28
N ASN A 103 -20.25 0.99 32.31
CA ASN A 103 -21.51 0.29 32.52
C ASN A 103 -21.32 -1.03 33.28
N ALA A 104 -20.33 -1.83 32.91
CA ALA A 104 -19.99 -3.07 33.60
C ALA A 104 -19.60 -2.81 35.06
N LYS A 105 -18.77 -1.79 35.30
CA LYS A 105 -18.37 -1.36 36.65
C LYS A 105 -19.57 -0.89 37.48
N ALA A 106 -20.53 -0.19 36.87
CA ALA A 106 -21.76 0.20 37.54
C ALA A 106 -22.61 -1.03 37.93
N ARG A 107 -22.78 -1.99 37.01
CA ARG A 107 -23.50 -3.25 37.29
C ARG A 107 -22.85 -4.04 38.43
N LEU A 108 -21.52 -4.15 38.43
CA LEU A 108 -20.77 -4.81 39.51
C LEU A 108 -20.98 -4.14 40.87
N ARG A 109 -20.99 -2.80 40.92
CA ARG A 109 -21.30 -2.07 42.17
C ARG A 109 -22.73 -2.37 42.65
N SER A 110 -23.72 -2.31 41.77
CA SER A 110 -25.11 -2.63 42.12
C SER A 110 -25.27 -4.06 42.62
N ALA A 111 -24.65 -5.04 41.95
CA ALA A 111 -24.66 -6.43 42.37
C ALA A 111 -24.02 -6.62 43.76
N ARG A 112 -22.87 -5.98 44.01
CA ARG A 112 -22.22 -6.01 45.33
C ARG A 112 -23.12 -5.45 46.43
N THR A 113 -23.78 -4.32 46.18
CA THR A 113 -24.73 -3.73 47.12
C THR A 113 -25.92 -4.65 47.39
N ALA A 114 -26.48 -5.29 46.36
CA ALA A 114 -27.58 -6.23 46.52
C ALA A 114 -27.19 -7.46 47.35
N ILE A 115 -25.98 -8.01 47.13
CA ILE A 115 -25.44 -9.10 47.94
C ILE A 115 -25.31 -8.69 49.40
N LEU A 116 -24.76 -7.51 49.68
CA LEU A 116 -24.61 -7.00 51.05
C LEU A 116 -25.97 -6.84 51.77
N TYR A 117 -27.01 -6.38 51.06
CA TYR A 117 -28.35 -6.32 51.64
C TYR A 117 -28.90 -7.71 51.94
N ALA A 118 -28.79 -8.64 51.00
CA ALA A 118 -29.22 -10.03 51.21
C ALA A 118 -28.48 -10.71 52.38
N GLU A 119 -27.17 -10.48 52.51
CA GLU A 119 -26.37 -10.98 53.64
C GLU A 119 -26.84 -10.41 54.99
N ASN A 120 -27.22 -9.12 55.03
CA ASN A 120 -27.74 -8.52 56.25
C ASN A 120 -29.15 -9.04 56.60
N ASP A 121 -30.02 -9.21 55.61
CA ASP A 121 -31.35 -9.78 55.81
C ASP A 121 -31.27 -11.21 56.35
N LEU A 122 -30.36 -12.04 55.80
CA LEU A 122 -30.08 -13.39 56.30
C LEU A 122 -29.62 -13.38 57.76
N LYS A 123 -28.67 -12.52 58.13
CA LYS A 123 -28.18 -12.39 59.51
C LYS A 123 -29.30 -11.97 60.48
N ASN A 124 -30.18 -11.07 60.07
CA ASN A 124 -31.31 -10.62 60.89
C ASN A 124 -32.31 -11.76 61.13
N VAL A 125 -32.61 -12.56 60.10
CA VAL A 125 -33.46 -13.76 60.23
C VAL A 125 -32.83 -14.77 61.19
N GLU A 126 -31.54 -15.08 61.04
CA GLU A 126 -30.84 -16.00 61.94
C GLU A 126 -30.86 -15.55 63.41
N GLN A 127 -30.75 -14.26 63.68
CA GLN A 127 -30.82 -13.71 65.04
C GLN A 127 -32.24 -13.70 65.60
N GLY A 128 -33.26 -13.49 64.76
CA GLY A 128 -34.67 -13.56 65.14
C GLY A 128 -35.14 -14.97 65.49
N VAL A 129 -34.56 -16.01 64.88
CA VAL A 129 -34.85 -17.43 65.16
C VAL A 129 -34.16 -17.93 66.44
N LYS A 130 -33.14 -17.23 66.95
CA LYS A 130 -32.42 -17.57 68.19
C LYS A 130 -33.01 -16.93 69.46
N LYS A 131 -34.15 -16.26 69.38
CA LYS A 131 -34.94 -15.79 70.54
C LYS A 131 -36.11 -16.72 70.80
#